data_AF-A0AAD7A7S5-F1
#
_entry.id   AF-A0AAD7A7S5-F1
#
_cell.length_a   1.000
_cell.length_b   1.000
_cell.length_c   1.000
_cell.angle_alpha   90.00
_cell.angle_beta   90.00
_cell.angle_gamma   90.00
#
_symmetry.space_group_name_H-M   'P 1'
#
loop_
_entity.id
_entity.type
_entity.pdbx_description
1 polymer ?
#
loop_
_entity_poly.entity_id
_entity_poly.type
_entity_poly.pdbx_seq_one_letter_code
_entity_poly.pdbx_strand_id
1 'polypeptide(L)'
;MSLPATHPKIDEKSGKTCPVTGQSHEYQPAATGDVRSVCPAINTMANHGYIRRDGKHISPLAIFRGLKACYGLSTPLALVLTAGGWLLIKKFGPISLSDIDLHNAVEHDASLVHVDCPPGQKYAPPEIHPELVNDLANHIRDAASATAGRELTEAEVAVDGHDVTRARLRREKLSKPLDAMHAEIARGEMAIILGVWEQTVDGKEGIPLPWLRTWLAEERLPEGWRPNHVQSLRDVMKRSSAIREEMKKIREEEAAATANAA
;
A
#
# COMPACT_ATOMS: atom_id res chain seq x y z
N MET A 1 8.15 -0.08 -19.88
CA MET A 1 8.99 1.14 -19.86
C MET A 1 10.44 0.73 -19.69
N SER A 2 11.39 1.39 -20.35
CA SER A 2 12.82 1.15 -20.11
C SER A 2 13.28 1.86 -18.83
N LEU A 3 14.22 1.27 -18.10
CA LEU A 3 14.79 1.87 -16.90
C LEU A 3 15.62 3.12 -17.26
N PRO A 4 15.65 4.16 -16.42
CA PRO A 4 16.57 5.28 -16.58
C PRO A 4 18.03 4.79 -16.55
N ALA A 5 18.92 5.39 -17.33
CA ALA A 5 20.35 5.02 -17.40
C ALA A 5 21.13 5.08 -16.07
N THR A 6 20.52 5.66 -15.03
CA THR A 6 21.07 5.84 -13.68
C THR A 6 20.41 4.93 -12.64
N HIS A 7 19.61 3.97 -13.10
CA HIS A 7 19.07 2.92 -12.25
C HIS A 7 20.23 2.07 -11.67
N PRO A 8 20.19 1.67 -10.39
CA PRO A 8 21.19 0.77 -9.83
C PRO A 8 21.37 -0.46 -10.72
N LYS A 9 22.62 -0.94 -10.86
CA LYS A 9 22.90 -2.21 -11.55
C LYS A 9 22.10 -3.31 -10.86
N ILE A 10 21.27 -3.99 -11.64
CA ILE A 10 20.46 -5.10 -11.15
C ILE A 10 21.38 -6.31 -11.05
N ASP A 11 21.31 -7.04 -9.93
CA ASP A 11 22.07 -8.28 -9.76
C ASP A 11 21.60 -9.30 -10.81
N GLU A 12 22.45 -9.61 -11.78
CA GLU A 12 22.14 -10.51 -12.91
C GLU A 12 22.17 -11.97 -12.42
N LYS A 13 21.11 -12.42 -11.76
CA LYS A 13 20.88 -13.86 -11.55
C LYS A 13 19.96 -14.39 -12.65
N SER A 14 20.41 -15.45 -13.32
CA SER A 14 19.69 -16.11 -14.41
C SER A 14 18.43 -16.80 -13.89
N GLY A 15 17.27 -16.32 -14.31
CA GLY A 15 15.94 -16.73 -13.83
C GLY A 15 14.89 -15.73 -14.32
N LYS A 16 13.59 -16.03 -14.19
CA LYS A 16 12.45 -15.37 -14.86
C LYS A 16 12.51 -13.83 -14.89
N THR A 17 12.02 -13.21 -15.97
CA THR A 17 11.97 -11.76 -16.13
C THR A 17 10.89 -11.10 -15.27
N CYS A 18 11.14 -9.88 -14.80
CA CYS A 18 10.16 -9.10 -14.07
C CYS A 18 8.92 -8.79 -14.92
N PRO A 19 7.69 -8.98 -14.39
CA PRO A 19 6.48 -8.78 -15.17
C PRO A 19 6.26 -7.31 -15.59
N VAL A 20 6.87 -6.35 -14.89
CA VAL A 20 6.74 -4.91 -15.14
C VAL A 20 7.74 -4.37 -16.18
N THR A 21 9.01 -4.79 -16.11
CA THR A 21 10.09 -4.24 -16.97
C THR A 21 10.65 -5.23 -17.99
N GLY A 22 10.40 -6.53 -17.83
CA GLY A 22 11.00 -7.57 -18.68
C GLY A 22 12.51 -7.80 -18.46
N GLN A 23 13.10 -7.22 -17.41
CA GLN A 23 14.53 -7.36 -17.02
C GLN A 23 14.67 -8.14 -15.70
N SER A 24 15.89 -8.28 -15.15
CA SER A 24 16.24 -9.05 -13.92
C SER A 24 15.69 -8.47 -12.59
N HIS A 25 14.51 -7.85 -12.62
CA HIS A 25 13.75 -7.42 -11.44
C HIS A 25 12.86 -8.56 -10.87
N GLU A 26 13.39 -9.78 -10.88
CA GLU A 26 12.72 -10.94 -10.28
C GLU A 26 12.49 -10.68 -8.79
N TYR A 27 11.38 -11.21 -8.27
CA TYR A 27 11.13 -11.22 -6.84
C TYR A 27 12.24 -11.98 -6.11
N GLN A 28 12.84 -11.35 -5.12
CA GLN A 28 13.71 -12.01 -4.16
C GLN A 28 13.25 -11.58 -2.77
N PRO A 29 12.94 -12.54 -1.88
CA PRO A 29 12.62 -12.19 -0.50
C PRO A 29 13.82 -11.50 0.15
N ALA A 30 13.57 -10.69 1.18
CA ALA A 30 14.64 -10.05 1.95
C ALA A 30 15.59 -11.12 2.52
N ALA A 31 16.89 -10.97 2.30
CA ALA A 31 17.90 -11.85 2.85
C ALA A 31 18.25 -11.43 4.29
N THR A 32 18.97 -12.29 5.02
CA THR A 32 19.49 -11.96 6.34
C THR A 32 20.34 -10.68 6.29
N GLY A 33 19.92 -9.67 7.06
CA GLY A 33 20.61 -8.38 7.15
C GLY A 33 20.07 -7.31 6.20
N ASP A 34 19.18 -7.64 5.27
CA ASP A 34 18.39 -6.67 4.53
C ASP A 34 17.39 -6.00 5.47
N VAL A 35 17.02 -4.74 5.18
CA VAL A 35 16.01 -4.01 5.97
C VAL A 35 14.78 -3.71 5.13
N ARG A 36 13.63 -3.76 5.79
CA ARG A 36 12.31 -3.41 5.25
C ARG A 36 11.64 -2.43 6.20
N SER A 37 10.55 -1.80 5.76
CA SER A 37 9.78 -0.84 6.54
C SER A 37 8.33 -1.27 6.77
N VAL A 38 7.53 -0.42 7.38
CA VAL A 38 6.06 -0.51 7.44
C VAL A 38 5.34 -0.25 6.09
N CYS A 39 6.07 -0.06 4.98
CA CYS A 39 5.48 0.30 3.69
C CYS A 39 5.58 -0.84 2.68
N PRO A 40 4.49 -1.60 2.43
CA PRO A 40 4.50 -2.70 1.47
C PRO A 40 4.94 -2.28 0.07
N ALA A 41 4.60 -1.06 -0.35
CA ALA A 41 4.94 -0.56 -1.68
C ALA A 41 6.45 -0.46 -1.91
N ILE A 42 7.16 0.16 -0.97
CA ILE A 42 8.61 0.39 -1.09
C ILE A 42 9.38 -0.89 -0.79
N ASN A 43 8.89 -1.72 0.12
CA ASN A 43 9.45 -3.05 0.36
C ASN A 43 9.35 -3.94 -0.88
N THR A 44 8.21 -3.93 -1.57
CA THR A 44 8.05 -4.61 -2.86
C THR A 44 9.04 -4.08 -3.90
N MET A 45 9.26 -2.76 -3.96
CA MET A 45 10.28 -2.17 -4.83
C MET A 45 11.69 -2.71 -4.50
N ALA A 46 12.04 -2.89 -3.23
CA ALA A 46 13.31 -3.50 -2.82
C ALA A 46 13.38 -4.99 -3.17
N ASN A 47 12.32 -5.76 -2.88
CA ASN A 47 12.20 -7.19 -3.22
C ASN A 47 12.27 -7.46 -4.72
N HIS A 48 11.92 -6.47 -5.55
CA HIS A 48 12.07 -6.55 -7.00
C HIS A 48 13.28 -5.79 -7.54
N GLY A 49 14.10 -5.16 -6.70
CA GLY A 49 15.31 -4.45 -7.12
C GLY A 49 15.09 -3.13 -7.87
N TYR A 50 13.90 -2.51 -7.79
CA TYR A 50 13.63 -1.13 -8.26
C TYR A 50 14.36 -0.08 -7.44
N ILE A 51 14.70 -0.45 -6.21
CA ILE A 51 15.64 0.23 -5.33
C ILE A 51 16.62 -0.82 -4.79
N ARG A 52 17.57 -0.39 -3.96
CA ARG A 52 18.55 -1.32 -3.38
C ARG A 52 17.86 -2.44 -2.59
N ARG A 53 18.14 -3.70 -2.96
CA ARG A 53 17.52 -4.90 -2.35
C ARG A 53 17.79 -5.01 -0.85
N ASP A 54 18.95 -4.52 -0.41
CA ASP A 54 19.32 -4.50 1.00
C ASP A 54 18.53 -3.47 1.83
N GLY A 55 17.76 -2.60 1.18
CA GLY A 55 16.96 -1.58 1.85
C GLY A 55 17.78 -0.44 2.47
N LYS A 56 19.07 -0.32 2.19
CA LYS A 56 19.98 0.64 2.84
C LYS A 56 20.49 1.69 1.85
N HIS A 57 20.89 2.86 2.34
CA HIS A 57 21.50 3.94 1.53
C HIS A 57 20.70 4.30 0.26
N ILE A 58 19.38 4.40 0.38
CA ILE A 58 18.49 4.74 -0.71
C ILE A 58 18.33 6.25 -0.79
N SER A 59 18.67 6.84 -1.94
CA SER A 59 18.52 8.28 -2.16
C SER A 59 17.06 8.66 -2.49
N PRO A 60 16.64 9.92 -2.27
CA PRO A 60 15.32 10.40 -2.69
C PRO A 60 15.07 10.13 -4.18
N LEU A 61 16.09 10.35 -5.01
CA LEU A 61 16.00 10.14 -6.45
C LEU A 61 15.80 8.67 -6.84
N ALA A 62 16.33 7.73 -6.05
CA ALA A 62 16.08 6.31 -6.23
C ALA A 62 14.62 5.94 -5.91
N ILE A 63 14.06 6.44 -4.80
CA ILE A 63 12.63 6.27 -4.48
C ILE A 63 11.75 6.86 -5.57
N PHE A 64 12.00 8.11 -5.96
CA PHE A 64 11.25 8.80 -7.02
C PHE A 64 11.24 8.00 -8.33
N ARG A 65 12.39 7.50 -8.78
CA ARG A 65 12.49 6.70 -10.00
C ARG A 65 11.82 5.33 -9.85
N GLY A 66 12.01 4.68 -8.71
CA GLY A 66 11.45 3.37 -8.42
C GLY A 66 9.93 3.40 -8.37
N LEU A 67 9.31 4.41 -7.74
CA LEU A 67 7.85 4.59 -7.72
C LEU A 67 7.26 4.65 -9.13
N LYS A 68 7.93 5.40 -10.03
CA LYS A 68 7.50 5.55 -11.42
C LYS A 68 7.72 4.27 -12.21
N ALA A 69 8.87 3.62 -12.06
CA ALA A 69 9.24 2.44 -12.83
C ALA A 69 8.47 1.19 -12.39
N CYS A 70 8.27 1.01 -11.08
CA CYS A 70 7.58 -0.14 -10.49
C CYS A 70 6.06 -0.03 -10.62
N TYR A 71 5.51 1.13 -10.25
CA TYR A 71 4.06 1.32 -10.13
C TYR A 71 3.41 2.21 -11.20
N GLY A 72 4.20 2.76 -12.14
CA GLY A 72 3.65 3.66 -13.15
C GLY A 72 3.15 4.99 -12.58
N LEU A 73 3.64 5.43 -11.42
CA LEU A 73 3.19 6.70 -10.83
C LEU A 73 3.58 7.89 -11.73
N SER A 74 2.71 8.90 -11.77
CA SER A 74 3.01 10.18 -12.41
C SER A 74 4.17 10.91 -11.73
N THR A 75 4.87 11.79 -12.47
CA THR A 75 5.93 12.65 -11.90
C THR A 75 5.44 13.49 -10.71
N PRO A 76 4.29 14.20 -10.77
CA PRO A 76 3.82 14.98 -9.63
C PRO A 76 3.57 14.13 -8.39
N LEU A 77 2.92 12.98 -8.54
CA LEU A 77 2.64 12.08 -7.42
C LEU A 77 3.94 11.54 -6.81
N ALA A 78 4.85 11.02 -7.63
CA ALA A 78 6.13 10.49 -7.16
C ALA A 78 6.97 11.56 -6.44
N LEU A 79 6.94 12.80 -6.93
CA LEU A 79 7.62 13.92 -6.29
C LEU A 79 7.03 14.24 -4.92
N VAL A 80 5.70 14.34 -4.81
CA VAL A 80 5.01 14.61 -3.53
C VAL A 80 5.31 13.52 -2.52
N LEU A 81 5.20 12.24 -2.90
CA LEU A 81 5.47 11.11 -2.00
C LEU A 81 6.93 11.10 -1.52
N THR A 82 7.87 11.34 -2.44
CA THR A 82 9.30 11.35 -2.11
C THR A 82 9.68 12.53 -1.23
N ALA A 83 9.30 13.75 -1.61
CA ALA A 83 9.65 14.96 -0.88
C ALA A 83 8.92 15.05 0.47
N GLY A 84 7.63 14.71 0.48
CA GLY A 84 6.83 14.63 1.70
C GLY A 84 7.37 13.59 2.67
N GLY A 85 7.74 12.41 2.17
CA GLY A 85 8.37 11.36 2.99
C GLY A 85 9.64 11.87 3.68
N TRP A 86 10.58 12.45 2.94
CA TRP A 86 11.84 13.00 3.50
C TRP A 86 11.60 14.11 4.52
N LEU A 87 10.64 14.99 4.24
CA LEU A 87 10.25 16.06 5.14
C LEU A 87 9.71 15.51 6.47
N LEU A 88 8.78 14.56 6.40
CA LEU A 88 8.12 13.98 7.57
C LEU A 88 9.09 13.16 8.43
N ILE A 89 9.96 12.36 7.82
CA ILE A 89 11.00 11.60 8.55
C ILE A 89 12.21 12.45 8.97
N LYS A 90 12.23 13.74 8.60
CA LYS A 90 13.28 14.73 8.94
C LYS A 90 14.68 14.31 8.50
N LYS A 91 14.82 13.77 7.28
CA LYS A 91 16.10 13.36 6.69
C LYS A 91 16.50 14.29 5.55
N PHE A 92 17.81 14.45 5.33
CA PHE A 92 18.39 15.28 4.26
C PHE A 92 19.29 14.49 3.29
N GLY A 93 19.56 13.21 3.58
CA GLY A 93 20.45 12.34 2.81
C GLY A 93 19.79 11.00 2.48
N PRO A 94 20.58 10.01 2.02
CA PRO A 94 20.09 8.65 1.84
C PRO A 94 19.52 8.06 3.13
N ILE A 95 18.47 7.26 3.01
CA ILE A 95 17.81 6.58 4.13
C ILE A 95 18.00 5.07 4.05
N SER A 96 17.81 4.40 5.17
CA SER A 96 17.45 2.97 5.16
C SER A 96 15.94 2.85 5.24
N LEU A 97 15.35 1.75 4.74
CA LEU A 97 13.89 1.58 4.78
C LEU A 97 13.34 1.67 6.20
N SER A 98 14.07 1.16 7.20
CA SER A 98 13.70 1.27 8.61
C SER A 98 13.60 2.71 9.14
N ASP A 99 14.10 3.73 8.42
CA ASP A 99 13.88 5.13 8.78
C ASP A 99 12.41 5.56 8.54
N ILE A 100 11.68 4.85 7.68
CA ILE A 100 10.25 5.10 7.38
C ILE A 100 9.37 4.68 8.55
N ASP A 101 9.85 3.75 9.40
CA ASP A 101 9.11 3.25 10.57
C ASP A 101 9.01 4.29 11.69
N LEU A 102 9.55 5.50 11.51
CA LEU A 102 9.49 6.58 12.49
C LEU A 102 8.03 6.94 12.77
N HIS A 103 7.61 6.73 14.01
CA HIS A 103 6.21 6.90 14.41
C HIS A 103 5.78 8.36 14.47
N ASN A 104 4.54 8.62 14.04
CA ASN A 104 3.95 9.96 13.85
C ASN A 104 4.70 10.82 12.81
N ALA A 105 5.30 10.17 11.81
CA ALA A 105 5.85 10.83 10.63
C ALA A 105 5.01 10.50 9.40
N VAL A 106 5.47 9.54 8.60
CA VAL A 106 4.62 8.90 7.57
C VAL A 106 3.87 7.72 8.20
N GLU A 107 4.57 6.93 9.01
CA GLU A 107 3.98 5.84 9.78
C GLU A 107 2.98 6.35 10.82
N HIS A 108 1.87 5.62 10.93
CA HIS A 108 0.79 5.90 11.85
C HIS A 108 0.07 4.62 12.31
N ASP A 109 -0.63 4.74 13.44
CA ASP A 109 -1.51 3.70 13.98
C ASP A 109 -2.68 3.38 13.04
N ALA A 110 -3.45 2.32 13.33
CA ALA A 110 -4.57 1.85 12.53
C ALA A 110 -4.20 1.44 11.10
N SER A 111 -2.95 1.01 10.90
CA SER A 111 -2.47 0.38 9.68
C SER A 111 -3.25 -0.90 9.36
N LEU A 112 -3.43 -1.22 8.07
CA LEU A 112 -4.22 -2.38 7.65
C LEU A 112 -3.61 -3.73 8.08
N VAL A 113 -2.29 -3.85 8.01
CA VAL A 113 -1.56 -5.12 8.15
C VAL A 113 -0.41 -5.08 9.15
N HIS A 114 -0.19 -3.93 9.80
CA HIS A 114 0.78 -3.74 10.86
C HIS A 114 0.04 -3.46 12.18
N VAL A 115 0.68 -3.81 13.30
CA VAL A 115 0.22 -3.40 14.62
C VAL A 115 0.55 -1.94 14.87
N ASP A 116 -0.20 -1.31 15.78
CA ASP A 116 0.07 0.05 16.24
C ASP A 116 1.43 0.14 16.93
N CYS A 117 2.03 1.33 16.90
CA CYS A 117 3.32 1.54 17.54
C CYS A 117 3.19 1.37 19.07
N PRO A 118 3.98 0.48 19.71
CA PRO A 118 3.87 0.26 21.14
C PRO A 118 4.15 1.55 21.93
N PRO A 119 3.46 1.79 23.06
CA PRO A 119 3.67 2.98 23.87
C PRO A 119 5.15 3.19 24.23
N GLY A 120 5.66 4.41 23.98
CA GLY A 120 7.04 4.78 24.28
C GLY A 120 8.07 4.37 23.22
N GLN A 121 7.68 3.65 22.17
CA GLN A 121 8.56 3.35 21.05
C GLN A 121 8.63 4.52 20.06
N LYS A 122 9.82 4.71 19.49
CA LYS A 122 10.07 5.73 18.47
C LYS A 122 9.77 5.21 17.05
N TYR A 123 9.96 3.92 16.83
CA TYR A 123 9.77 3.27 15.55
C TYR A 123 8.73 2.16 15.69
N ALA A 124 7.81 2.07 14.74
CA ALA A 124 6.81 1.01 14.71
C ALA A 124 7.42 -0.33 14.27
N PRO A 125 6.83 -1.47 14.69
CA PRO A 125 7.23 -2.78 14.20
C PRO A 125 6.93 -2.92 12.69
N PRO A 126 7.93 -3.22 11.83
CA PRO A 126 7.73 -3.32 10.38
C PRO A 126 7.07 -4.64 9.96
N GLU A 127 6.87 -5.59 10.88
CA GLU A 127 6.34 -6.91 10.56
C GLU A 127 4.91 -6.86 10.01
N ILE A 128 4.66 -7.58 8.92
CA ILE A 128 3.32 -7.85 8.44
C ILE A 128 2.71 -8.93 9.32
N HIS A 129 1.52 -8.68 9.85
CA HIS A 129 0.78 -9.63 10.67
C HIS A 129 -0.15 -10.47 9.79
N PRO A 130 0.09 -11.80 9.62
CA PRO A 130 -0.72 -12.64 8.76
C PRO A 130 -2.21 -12.65 9.14
N GLU A 131 -2.52 -12.56 10.43
CA GLU A 131 -3.89 -12.49 10.94
C GLU A 131 -4.62 -11.25 10.41
N LEU A 132 -3.96 -10.09 10.38
CA LEU A 132 -4.57 -8.86 9.85
C LEU A 132 -4.80 -8.94 8.34
N VAL A 133 -3.89 -9.59 7.59
CA VAL A 133 -4.08 -9.83 6.15
C VAL A 133 -5.25 -10.79 5.92
N ASN A 134 -5.33 -11.88 6.69
CA ASN A 134 -6.42 -12.85 6.62
C ASN A 134 -7.77 -12.21 6.94
N ASP A 135 -7.84 -11.44 8.04
CA ASP A 135 -9.04 -10.73 8.45
C ASP A 135 -9.48 -9.72 7.41
N LEU A 136 -8.54 -9.00 6.77
CA LEU A 136 -8.86 -8.09 5.68
C LEU A 136 -9.51 -8.84 4.51
N ALA A 137 -8.88 -9.91 4.04
CA ALA A 137 -9.36 -10.68 2.90
C ALA A 137 -10.72 -11.35 3.18
N ASN A 138 -10.86 -11.98 4.35
CA ASN A 138 -12.10 -12.64 4.76
C ASN A 138 -13.26 -11.62 4.86
N HIS A 139 -13.08 -10.50 5.57
CA HIS A 139 -14.16 -9.50 5.69
C HIS A 139 -14.60 -8.94 4.33
N ILE A 140 -13.68 -8.75 3.38
CA ILE A 140 -14.02 -8.27 2.04
C ILE A 140 -14.81 -9.35 1.29
N ARG A 141 -14.29 -10.59 1.26
CA ARG A 141 -14.95 -11.73 0.60
C ARG A 141 -16.34 -12.02 1.17
N ASP A 142 -16.48 -11.98 2.49
CA ASP A 142 -17.74 -12.30 3.17
C ASP A 142 -18.80 -11.21 2.88
N ALA A 143 -18.41 -9.94 2.85
CA ALA A 143 -19.29 -8.84 2.45
C ALA A 143 -19.71 -8.93 0.97
N ALA A 144 -18.76 -9.29 0.08
CA ALA A 144 -19.05 -9.51 -1.33
C ALA A 144 -20.00 -10.71 -1.52
N SER A 145 -19.80 -11.79 -0.76
CA SER A 145 -20.65 -12.98 -0.76
C SER A 145 -22.06 -12.70 -0.27
N ALA A 146 -22.19 -11.93 0.82
CA ALA A 146 -23.49 -11.48 1.32
C ALA A 146 -24.25 -10.66 0.27
N THR A 147 -23.54 -9.75 -0.43
CA THR A 147 -24.13 -8.95 -1.51
C THR A 147 -24.54 -9.81 -2.71
N ALA A 148 -23.77 -10.84 -3.04
CA ALA A 148 -24.06 -11.76 -4.14
C ALA A 148 -25.15 -12.80 -3.82
N GLY A 149 -25.53 -12.96 -2.55
CA GLY A 149 -26.47 -13.99 -2.11
C GLY A 149 -25.93 -15.42 -2.23
N ARG A 150 -24.61 -15.58 -2.39
CA ARG A 150 -23.89 -16.87 -2.46
C ARG A 150 -22.45 -16.69 -2.01
N GLU A 151 -21.81 -17.79 -1.63
CA GLU A 151 -20.38 -17.78 -1.33
C GLU A 151 -19.56 -17.52 -2.60
N LEU A 152 -18.65 -16.54 -2.51
CA LEU A 152 -17.68 -16.20 -3.53
C LEU A 152 -16.30 -16.71 -3.11
N THR A 153 -15.54 -17.21 -4.08
CA THR A 153 -14.10 -17.42 -3.92
C THR A 153 -13.36 -16.08 -3.96
N GLU A 154 -12.12 -16.00 -3.43
CA GLU A 154 -11.33 -14.76 -3.52
C GLU A 154 -11.14 -14.31 -4.99
N ALA A 155 -11.02 -15.25 -5.93
CA ALA A 155 -10.80 -14.94 -7.35
C ALA A 155 -11.99 -14.20 -8.02
N GLU A 156 -13.19 -14.32 -7.45
CA GLU A 156 -14.42 -13.67 -7.93
C GLU A 156 -14.62 -12.27 -7.31
N VAL A 157 -13.71 -11.82 -6.44
CA VAL A 157 -13.85 -10.56 -5.69
C VAL A 157 -12.96 -9.46 -6.28
N ALA A 158 -13.61 -8.40 -6.74
CA ALA A 158 -13.00 -7.11 -7.04
C ALA A 158 -13.12 -6.18 -5.82
N VAL A 159 -12.00 -5.91 -5.15
CA VAL A 159 -11.91 -4.99 -4.02
C VAL A 159 -12.04 -3.55 -4.50
N ASP A 160 -13.02 -2.82 -3.98
CA ASP A 160 -13.33 -1.46 -4.40
C ASP A 160 -13.09 -0.40 -3.29
N GLY A 161 -13.50 0.84 -3.58
CA GLY A 161 -13.45 1.96 -2.63
C GLY A 161 -14.25 1.70 -1.35
N HIS A 162 -15.43 1.09 -1.47
CA HIS A 162 -16.29 0.80 -0.33
C HIS A 162 -15.64 -0.23 0.60
N ASP A 163 -15.00 -1.25 0.03
CA ASP A 163 -14.28 -2.28 0.79
C ASP A 163 -13.13 -1.72 1.61
N VAL A 164 -12.27 -0.89 1.00
CA VAL A 164 -11.16 -0.26 1.75
C VAL A 164 -11.66 0.76 2.76
N THR A 165 -12.76 1.48 2.47
CA THR A 165 -13.43 2.37 3.43
C THR A 165 -13.85 1.61 4.68
N ARG A 166 -14.56 0.48 4.53
CA ARG A 166 -14.98 -0.36 5.67
C ARG A 166 -13.77 -0.92 6.43
N ALA A 167 -12.73 -1.35 5.72
CA ALA A 167 -11.49 -1.83 6.33
C ALA A 167 -10.80 -0.76 7.18
N ARG A 168 -10.69 0.48 6.69
CA ARG A 168 -10.13 1.61 7.45
C ARG A 168 -10.95 1.93 8.69
N LEU A 169 -12.27 2.03 8.56
CA LEU A 169 -13.15 2.28 9.70
C LEU A 169 -13.02 1.19 10.77
N ARG A 170 -12.92 -0.08 10.36
CA ARG A 170 -12.68 -1.19 11.29
C ARG A 170 -11.35 -1.02 12.04
N ARG A 171 -10.26 -0.71 11.33
CA ARG A 171 -8.95 -0.53 11.96
C ARG A 171 -8.93 0.67 12.90
N GLU A 172 -9.51 1.80 12.50
CA GLU A 172 -9.58 3.00 13.35
C GLU A 172 -10.39 2.79 14.64
N LYS A 173 -11.40 1.90 14.64
CA LYS A 173 -12.15 1.53 15.86
C LYS A 173 -11.32 0.72 16.87
N LEU A 174 -10.25 0.07 16.40
CA LEU A 174 -9.37 -0.78 17.22
C LEU A 174 -8.11 -0.06 17.69
N SER A 175 -7.94 1.21 17.31
CA SER A 175 -6.74 2.00 17.51
C SER A 175 -7.07 3.33 18.19
N LYS A 176 -6.03 4.07 18.57
CA LYS A 176 -6.23 5.45 19.03
C LYS A 176 -6.74 6.32 17.88
N PRO A 177 -7.51 7.38 18.17
CA PRO A 177 -7.95 8.32 17.14
C PRO A 177 -6.75 8.93 16.40
N LEU A 178 -6.80 8.86 15.07
CA LEU A 178 -5.83 9.52 14.20
C LEU A 178 -6.09 11.02 14.15
N ASP A 179 -5.01 11.81 14.08
CA ASP A 179 -5.13 13.23 13.72
C ASP A 179 -5.47 13.41 12.23
N ALA A 180 -5.79 14.65 11.84
CA ALA A 180 -6.23 14.96 10.49
C ALA A 180 -5.17 14.65 9.41
N MET A 181 -3.88 14.80 9.73
CA MET A 181 -2.78 14.53 8.79
C MET A 181 -2.65 13.03 8.56
N HIS A 182 -2.54 12.24 9.64
CA HIS A 182 -2.40 10.78 9.53
C HIS A 182 -3.66 10.13 8.98
N ALA A 183 -4.85 10.66 9.27
CA ALA A 183 -6.09 10.22 8.63
C ALA A 183 -6.08 10.48 7.11
N GLU A 184 -5.46 11.55 6.62
CA GLU A 184 -5.30 11.79 5.18
C GLU A 184 -4.26 10.85 4.56
N ILE A 185 -3.13 10.60 5.24
CA ILE A 185 -2.12 9.62 4.79
C ILE A 185 -2.77 8.24 4.63
N ALA A 186 -3.47 7.79 5.67
CA ALA A 186 -4.24 6.55 5.71
C ALA A 186 -5.18 6.34 4.52
N ARG A 187 -5.92 7.38 4.12
CA ARG A 187 -6.80 7.35 2.94
C ARG A 187 -6.02 7.41 1.63
N GLY A 188 -4.96 8.21 1.60
CA GLY A 188 -4.06 8.36 0.45
C GLY A 188 -3.39 7.04 0.07
N GLU A 189 -2.95 6.24 1.05
CA GLU A 189 -2.42 4.89 0.84
C GLU A 189 -3.42 4.02 0.09
N MET A 190 -4.68 3.99 0.53
CA MET A 190 -5.75 3.21 -0.10
C MET A 190 -6.06 3.71 -1.50
N ALA A 191 -6.11 5.03 -1.69
CA ALA A 191 -6.34 5.66 -2.98
C ALA A 191 -5.24 5.34 -4.00
N ILE A 192 -3.98 5.24 -3.57
CA ILE A 192 -2.86 4.82 -4.42
C ILE A 192 -2.99 3.34 -4.79
N ILE A 193 -3.22 2.47 -3.79
CA ILE A 193 -3.34 1.02 -3.99
C ILE A 193 -4.50 0.69 -4.95
N LEU A 194 -5.68 1.27 -4.73
CA LEU A 194 -6.84 1.12 -5.62
C LEU A 194 -6.51 1.52 -7.06
N GLY A 195 -5.83 2.65 -7.26
CA GLY A 195 -5.47 3.09 -8.60
C GLY A 195 -4.44 2.17 -9.27
N VAL A 196 -3.35 1.84 -8.59
CA VAL A 196 -2.26 1.01 -9.13
C VAL A 196 -2.73 -0.38 -9.55
N TRP A 197 -3.62 -0.98 -8.77
CA TRP A 197 -4.00 -2.38 -8.93
C TRP A 197 -5.36 -2.62 -9.59
N GLU A 198 -6.06 -1.57 -10.02
CA GLU A 198 -7.39 -1.66 -10.64
C GLU A 198 -7.36 -2.56 -11.88
N GLN A 199 -8.26 -3.53 -11.93
CA GLN A 199 -8.56 -4.39 -13.07
C GLN A 199 -10.07 -4.54 -13.21
N THR A 200 -10.49 -5.09 -14.35
CA THR A 200 -11.85 -5.61 -14.53
C THR A 200 -11.88 -7.09 -14.10
N VAL A 201 -12.62 -7.42 -13.05
CA VAL A 201 -12.91 -8.79 -12.59
C VAL A 201 -14.40 -9.04 -12.79
N ASP A 202 -14.76 -9.99 -13.66
CA ASP A 202 -16.15 -10.35 -13.99
C ASP A 202 -17.06 -9.13 -14.28
N GLY A 203 -16.52 -8.14 -15.00
CA GLY A 203 -17.24 -6.92 -15.38
C GLY A 203 -17.33 -5.86 -14.29
N LYS A 204 -16.67 -6.04 -13.15
CA LYS A 204 -16.53 -5.04 -12.07
C LYS A 204 -15.11 -4.50 -12.02
N GLU A 205 -14.99 -3.19 -11.85
CA GLU A 205 -13.70 -2.54 -11.64
C GLU A 205 -13.29 -2.65 -10.17
N GLY A 206 -12.06 -3.10 -9.92
CA GLY A 206 -11.48 -3.18 -8.58
C GLY A 206 -10.17 -3.96 -8.57
N ILE A 207 -9.57 -4.12 -7.40
CA ILE A 207 -8.36 -4.94 -7.25
C ILE A 207 -8.78 -6.41 -7.15
N PRO A 208 -8.24 -7.34 -7.94
CA PRO A 208 -8.45 -8.76 -7.67
C PRO A 208 -8.00 -9.10 -6.24
N LEU A 209 -8.89 -9.62 -5.39
CA LEU A 209 -8.55 -9.89 -3.99
C LEU A 209 -7.27 -10.74 -3.80
N PRO A 210 -7.00 -11.78 -4.61
CA PRO A 210 -5.75 -12.54 -4.52
C PRO A 210 -4.50 -11.67 -4.77
N TRP A 211 -4.59 -10.64 -5.61
CA TRP A 211 -3.49 -9.71 -5.86
C TRP A 211 -3.23 -8.83 -4.65
N LEU A 212 -4.29 -8.25 -4.07
CA LEU A 212 -4.17 -7.43 -2.86
C LEU A 212 -3.55 -8.24 -1.71
N ARG A 213 -4.03 -9.48 -1.52
CA ARG A 213 -3.53 -10.40 -0.51
C ARG A 213 -2.05 -10.74 -0.72
N THR A 214 -1.67 -11.13 -1.94
CA THR A 214 -0.27 -11.46 -2.29
C THR A 214 0.65 -10.27 -2.03
N TRP A 215 0.25 -9.09 -2.49
CA TRP A 215 1.06 -7.88 -2.35
C TRP A 215 1.23 -7.46 -0.89
N LEU A 216 0.16 -7.52 -0.09
CA LEU A 216 0.22 -7.20 1.34
C LEU A 216 0.97 -8.25 2.17
N ALA A 217 0.85 -9.54 1.84
CA ALA A 217 1.46 -10.62 2.62
C ALA A 217 2.93 -10.86 2.28
N GLU A 218 3.27 -10.78 0.99
CA GLU A 218 4.59 -11.21 0.47
C GLU A 218 5.43 -10.04 -0.02
N GLU A 219 4.85 -8.84 -0.09
CA GLU A 219 5.49 -7.65 -0.66
C GLU A 219 6.07 -7.95 -2.04
N ARG A 220 5.20 -8.55 -2.84
CA ARG A 220 5.50 -9.13 -4.14
C ARG A 220 4.51 -8.61 -5.17
N LEU A 221 5.01 -8.25 -6.34
CA LEU A 221 4.15 -7.91 -7.47
C LEU A 221 3.40 -9.17 -7.93
N PRO A 222 2.06 -9.12 -8.09
CA PRO A 222 1.26 -10.18 -8.68
C PRO A 222 1.81 -10.66 -10.02
N GLU A 223 1.69 -11.95 -10.28
CA GLU A 223 2.17 -12.55 -11.52
C GLU A 223 1.42 -11.98 -12.73
N GLY A 224 2.16 -11.65 -13.80
CA GLY A 224 1.62 -11.05 -15.02
C GLY A 224 1.21 -9.59 -14.90
N TRP A 225 1.20 -9.00 -13.70
CA TRP A 225 0.84 -7.60 -13.55
C TRP A 225 1.94 -6.67 -14.06
N ARG A 226 1.51 -5.61 -14.74
CA ARG A 226 2.34 -4.45 -15.09
C ARG A 226 1.49 -3.19 -15.07
N PRO A 227 2.10 -2.01 -14.83
CA PRO A 227 1.42 -0.75 -15.03
C PRO A 227 0.88 -0.67 -16.46
N ASN A 228 -0.44 -0.60 -16.58
CA ASN A 228 -1.17 -0.45 -17.85
C ASN A 228 -1.68 0.98 -18.05
N HIS A 229 -1.55 1.83 -17.03
CA HIS A 229 -1.89 3.25 -17.03
C HIS A 229 -0.92 4.02 -16.14
N VAL A 230 -1.06 5.35 -16.10
CA VAL A 230 -0.29 6.22 -15.19
C VAL A 230 -1.17 6.65 -14.04
N GLN A 231 -0.80 6.28 -12.81
CA GLN A 231 -1.52 6.71 -11.62
C GLN A 231 -1.15 8.17 -11.29
N SER A 232 -2.11 9.09 -11.47
CA SER A 232 -1.86 10.52 -11.30
C SER A 232 -2.15 11.01 -9.88
N LEU A 233 -1.53 12.13 -9.51
CA LEU A 233 -1.84 12.82 -8.24
C LEU A 233 -3.33 13.20 -8.17
N ARG A 234 -3.94 13.58 -9.31
CA ARG A 234 -5.36 13.94 -9.37
C ARG A 234 -6.26 12.74 -9.08
N ASP A 235 -5.92 11.57 -9.61
CA ASP A 235 -6.68 10.34 -9.39
C ASP A 235 -6.64 9.93 -7.92
N VAL A 236 -5.46 10.02 -7.30
CA VAL A 236 -5.29 9.78 -5.85
C VAL A 236 -6.13 10.75 -5.03
N MET A 237 -6.07 12.06 -5.32
CA MET A 237 -6.87 13.06 -4.58
C MET A 237 -8.37 12.82 -4.71
N LYS A 238 -8.84 12.45 -5.91
CA LYS A 238 -10.25 12.12 -6.16
C LYS A 238 -10.69 10.89 -5.35
N ARG A 239 -9.91 9.80 -5.38
CA ARG A 239 -10.20 8.57 -4.64
C ARG A 239 -10.12 8.79 -3.13
N SER A 240 -9.10 9.49 -2.62
CA SER A 240 -8.99 9.84 -1.19
C SER A 240 -10.20 10.65 -0.70
N SER A 241 -10.63 11.63 -1.50
CA SER A 241 -11.83 12.42 -1.19
C SER A 241 -13.09 11.55 -1.14
N ALA A 242 -13.28 10.64 -2.10
CA ALA A 242 -14.42 9.73 -2.10
C ALA A 242 -14.44 8.83 -0.85
N ILE A 243 -13.30 8.24 -0.49
CA ILE A 243 -13.15 7.45 0.74
C ILE A 243 -13.49 8.31 1.96
N ARG A 244 -13.00 9.55 2.04
CA ARG A 244 -13.28 10.45 3.18
C ARG A 244 -14.77 10.75 3.34
N GLU A 245 -15.46 11.11 2.25
CA GLU A 245 -16.89 11.42 2.29
C GLU A 245 -17.72 10.17 2.66
N GLU A 246 -17.33 9.00 2.17
CA GLU A 246 -17.99 7.75 2.51
C GLU A 246 -17.77 7.35 3.99
N MET A 247 -16.54 7.47 4.49
CA MET A 247 -16.23 7.25 5.90
C MET A 247 -17.06 8.18 6.80
N LYS A 248 -17.21 9.45 6.41
CA LYS A 248 -18.05 10.41 7.13
C LYS A 248 -19.50 9.96 7.15
N LYS A 249 -20.06 9.58 6.00
CA LYS A 249 -21.43 9.10 5.89
C LYS A 249 -21.68 7.88 6.79
N ILE A 250 -20.81 6.88 6.76
CA ILE A 250 -20.96 5.67 7.58
C ILE A 250 -20.93 6.02 9.08
N ARG A 251 -20.05 6.93 9.51
CA ARG A 251 -20.00 7.38 10.91
C ARG A 251 -21.26 8.09 11.34
N GLU A 252 -21.85 8.92 10.47
CA GLU A 252 -23.12 9.60 10.74
C GLU A 252 -24.27 8.61 10.86
N GLU A 253 -24.31 7.59 9.99
CA GLU A 253 -25.30 6.51 10.04
C GLU A 253 -25.17 5.66 11.33
N GLU A 254 -23.95 5.30 11.72
CA GLU A 254 -23.69 4.57 12.97
C GLU A 254 -24.07 5.39 14.22
N ALA A 255 -23.79 6.69 14.21
CA ALA A 255 -24.18 7.58 15.30
C ALA A 255 -25.71 7.72 15.41
N ALA A 256 -26.40 7.86 14.27
CA ALA A 256 -27.87 7.93 14.23
C ALA A 256 -28.52 6.60 14.67
N ALA A 257 -27.98 5.45 14.24
CA ALA A 257 -28.46 4.14 14.66
C ALA A 257 -28.29 3.94 16.17
N THR A 258 -27.16 4.37 16.73
CA THR A 258 -26.89 4.32 18.18
C THR A 258 -27.86 5.21 18.96
N ALA A 259 -28.13 6.43 18.46
CA ALA A 259 -29.08 7.36 19.09
C ALA A 259 -30.53 6.86 19.06
N ASN A 260 -30.93 6.14 18.00
CA ASN A 260 -32.27 5.56 17.88
C ASN A 260 -32.46 4.29 18.74
N ALA A 261 -31.36 3.65 19.16
CA ALA A 261 -31.37 2.46 19.99
C ALA A 261 -31.28 2.75 21.51
N ALA A 262 -31.00 4.01 21.87
CA ALA A 262 -30.88 4.50 23.25
C ALA A 262 -32.19 5.17 23.72
#